data_AF-A0AAU9Y5H1-F1
#
_entry.id   AF-A0AAU9Y5H1-F1
#
_cell.length_a   1.000
_cell.length_b   1.000
_cell.length_c   1.000
_cell.angle_alpha   90.00
_cell.angle_beta   90.00
_cell.angle_gamma   90.00
#
_symmetry.space_group_name_H-M   'P 1'
#
loop_
_entity.id
_entity.type
_entity.pdbx_description
1 polymer ?
#
loop_
_entity_poly.entity_id
_entity_poly.type
_entity_poly.pdbx_seq_one_letter_code
_entity_poly.pdbx_strand_id
1 'polypeptide(L)'
;MKNVQFEQTRKALQSKQRDLKRKGMSNKPNASATLRQEYLEFNERETKTRSGNDPRNVKAIAPKTFAMPNNQKCPVKAYKVYAESDPRK
;
A
#
# COMPACT_ATOMS: atom_id res chain seq x y z
N MET A 1 31.44 -32.28 -14.69
CA MET A 1 30.66 -31.97 -15.92
C MET A 1 30.13 -30.55 -15.84
N LYS A 2 30.35 -29.71 -16.86
CA LYS A 2 29.71 -28.38 -16.89
C LYS A 2 28.22 -28.62 -17.15
N ASN A 3 27.37 -28.09 -16.29
CA ASN A 3 25.93 -28.23 -16.43
C ASN A 3 25.47 -27.33 -17.59
N VAL A 4 25.55 -27.85 -18.82
CA VAL A 4 25.31 -27.12 -20.07
C VAL A 4 23.91 -26.50 -20.09
N GLN A 5 22.94 -27.20 -19.49
CA GLN A 5 21.56 -26.72 -19.35
C GLN A 5 21.47 -25.47 -18.45
N PHE A 6 22.25 -25.42 -17.37
CA PHE A 6 22.32 -24.26 -16.49
C PHE A 6 22.96 -23.03 -17.16
N GLU A 7 24.01 -23.23 -17.95
CA GLU A 7 24.66 -22.14 -18.69
C GLU A 7 23.78 -21.57 -19.81
N GLN A 8 23.03 -22.43 -20.51
CA GLN A 8 22.09 -22.00 -21.54
C GLN A 8 20.95 -21.15 -20.97
N THR A 9 20.35 -21.59 -19.85
CA THR A 9 19.28 -20.85 -19.18
C THR A 9 19.79 -19.51 -18.64
N ARG A 10 20.99 -19.46 -18.05
CA ARG A 10 21.63 -18.22 -17.59
C ARG A 10 21.82 -17.20 -18.72
N LYS A 11 22.31 -17.64 -19.88
CA LYS A 11 22.50 -16.75 -21.04
C LYS A 11 21.17 -16.23 -21.59
N ALA A 12 20.16 -17.09 -21.68
CA ALA A 12 18.82 -16.70 -22.11
C ALA A 12 18.21 -15.64 -21.18
N LEU A 13 18.31 -15.83 -19.86
CA LEU A 13 17.84 -14.87 -18.85
C LEU A 13 18.53 -13.51 -18.99
N GLN A 14 19.86 -13.50 -19.13
CA GLN A 14 20.64 -12.27 -19.29
C GLN A 14 20.27 -11.53 -20.58
N SER A 15 20.05 -12.24 -21.69
CA SER A 15 19.59 -11.64 -22.94
C SER A 15 18.23 -10.97 -22.77
N LYS A 16 17.27 -11.69 -22.18
CA LYS A 16 15.92 -11.14 -21.94
C LYS A 16 15.96 -9.90 -21.06
N GLN A 17 16.80 -9.88 -20.04
CA GLN A 17 16.97 -8.72 -19.16
C GLN A 17 17.53 -7.51 -19.92
N ARG A 18 18.48 -7.70 -20.84
CA ARG A 18 19.02 -6.63 -21.69
C ARG A 18 17.97 -6.10 -22.67
N ASP A 19 17.16 -6.98 -23.26
CA ASP A 19 16.08 -6.57 -24.17
C ASP A 19 15.01 -5.74 -23.46
N LEU A 20 14.62 -6.15 -22.24
CA LEU A 20 13.70 -5.37 -21.42
C LEU A 20 14.26 -3.98 -21.06
N LYS A 21 15.57 -3.90 -20.80
CA LYS A 21 16.29 -2.62 -20.61
C LYS A 21 16.25 -1.74 -21.86
N ARG A 22 16.57 -2.29 -23.02
CA ARG A 22 16.50 -1.56 -24.31
C ARG A 22 15.11 -1.03 -24.61
N LYS A 23 14.06 -1.78 -24.24
CA LYS A 23 12.66 -1.38 -24.41
C LYS A 23 12.16 -0.37 -23.37
N GLY A 24 13.00 0.11 -22.45
CA GLY A 24 12.58 1.02 -21.37
C GLY A 24 11.68 0.37 -20.31
N MET A 25 11.44 -0.94 -20.40
CA MET A 25 10.68 -1.73 -19.41
C MET A 25 11.59 -2.24 -18.27
N SER A 26 12.84 -1.80 -18.23
CA SER A 26 13.67 -1.96 -17.04
C SER A 26 13.36 -0.86 -16.05
N ASN A 27 12.24 -1.03 -15.37
CA ASN A 27 12.00 -0.58 -14.03
C ASN A 27 10.71 -1.26 -13.64
N LYS A 28 10.77 -2.00 -12.52
CA LYS A 28 9.69 -2.75 -11.88
C LYS A 28 8.32 -2.20 -12.33
N PRO A 29 7.62 -2.84 -13.29
CA PRO A 29 6.33 -2.33 -13.76
C PRO A 29 5.28 -2.34 -12.62
N ASN A 30 5.62 -3.00 -11.52
CA ASN A 30 4.85 -3.13 -10.30
C ASN A 30 5.48 -2.33 -9.15
N ALA A 31 6.45 -1.44 -9.40
CA ALA A 31 6.71 -0.38 -8.43
C ALA A 31 5.37 0.31 -8.27
N SER A 32 4.79 0.26 -7.06
CA SER A 32 3.56 0.99 -6.80
C SER A 32 3.86 2.43 -7.17
N ALA A 33 3.39 2.88 -8.33
CA ALA A 33 3.15 4.30 -8.53
C ALA A 33 2.45 4.70 -7.24
N THR A 34 3.04 5.64 -6.50
CA THR A 34 2.41 6.19 -5.32
C THR A 34 1.09 6.76 -5.80
N LEU A 35 0.05 5.92 -5.81
CA LEU A 35 -1.30 6.33 -6.04
C LEU A 35 -1.50 7.34 -4.93
N ARG A 36 -1.62 8.62 -5.28
CA ARG A 36 -1.99 9.69 -4.36
C ARG A 36 -3.44 9.43 -3.96
N GLN A 37 -3.67 8.30 -3.30
CA GLN A 37 -4.96 7.84 -2.89
C GLN A 37 -5.22 8.50 -1.56
N GLU A 38 -6.22 9.37 -1.54
CA GLU A 38 -6.63 10.07 -0.34
C GLU A 38 -7.06 9.05 0.71
N TYR A 39 -6.71 9.29 1.98
CA TYR A 39 -7.09 8.45 3.11
C TYR A 39 -7.30 9.29 4.35
N LEU A 40 -8.07 8.76 5.29
CA LEU A 40 -8.13 9.25 6.66
C LEU A 40 -7.26 8.36 7.54
N GLU A 41 -6.52 8.99 8.44
CA GLU A 41 -5.75 8.33 9.49
C GLU A 41 -6.43 8.62 10.82
N PHE A 42 -6.62 7.60 11.65
CA PHE A 42 -7.25 7.74 12.96
C PHE A 42 -6.54 6.87 13.98
N ASN A 43 -6.59 7.29 15.24
CA ASN A 43 -6.02 6.53 16.34
C ASN A 43 -7.02 5.45 16.78
N GLU A 44 -6.59 4.20 16.77
CA GLU A 44 -7.36 3.08 17.26
C GLU A 44 -6.61 2.40 18.41
N ARG A 45 -7.34 1.99 19.45
CA ARG A 45 -6.77 1.21 20.54
C ARG A 45 -6.53 -0.22 20.10
N GLU A 46 -5.55 -0.89 20.69
CA GLU A 46 -5.33 -2.31 20.42
C GLU A 46 -6.51 -3.16 20.91
N THR A 47 -6.88 -4.17 20.13
CA THR A 47 -7.84 -5.19 20.54
C THR A 47 -7.19 -6.09 21.58
N LYS A 48 -7.56 -5.86 22.85
CA LYS A 48 -7.06 -6.54 24.06
C LYS A 48 -6.87 -8.04 23.86
N THR A 49 -5.65 -8.56 24.06
CA THR A 49 -5.42 -9.96 24.42
C THR A 49 -5.23 -10.08 25.94
N ARG A 50 -6.25 -10.65 26.59
CA ARG A 50 -6.32 -11.22 27.95
C ARG A 50 -5.97 -10.39 29.21
N SER A 51 -5.35 -9.21 29.18
CA SER A 51 -5.09 -8.49 30.45
C SER A 51 -5.05 -6.97 30.30
N GLY A 52 -6.09 -6.30 30.78
CA GLY A 52 -6.03 -4.88 31.11
C GLY A 52 -6.32 -3.94 29.95
N ASN A 53 -7.41 -3.19 30.10
CA ASN A 53 -7.74 -2.03 29.28
C ASN A 53 -6.79 -0.87 29.62
N ASP A 54 -5.51 -0.96 29.26
CA ASP A 54 -4.60 0.18 29.42
C ASP A 54 -5.04 1.31 28.45
N PRO A 55 -5.44 2.50 28.95
CA PRO A 55 -5.83 3.62 28.10
C PRO A 55 -4.71 4.11 27.19
N ARG A 56 -3.45 3.76 27.49
CA ARG A 56 -2.26 4.07 26.71
C ARG A 56 -2.03 3.08 25.57
N ASN A 57 -2.79 1.99 25.51
CA ASN A 57 -2.60 0.98 24.49
C ASN A 57 -3.21 1.43 23.15
N VAL A 58 -2.43 2.21 22.42
CA VAL A 58 -2.71 2.66 21.05
C VAL A 58 -1.94 1.76 20.08
N LYS A 59 -2.56 1.41 18.95
CA LYS A 59 -1.85 0.66 17.90
C LYS A 59 -0.57 1.39 17.48
N ALA A 60 0.53 0.65 17.38
CA ALA A 60 1.82 1.20 16.96
C ALA A 60 1.78 1.82 15.55
N ILE A 61 0.87 1.35 14.69
CA ILE A 61 0.63 1.90 13.36
C ILE A 61 -0.83 2.34 13.30
N ALA A 62 -1.05 3.62 12.99
CA ALA A 62 -2.39 4.16 12.83
C ALA A 62 -3.08 3.54 11.60
N PRO A 63 -4.29 2.99 11.76
CA PRO A 63 -5.09 2.53 10.64
C PRO A 63 -5.36 3.65 9.63
N LYS A 64 -5.43 3.27 8.35
CA LYS A 64 -5.78 4.16 7.24
C LYS A 64 -7.05 3.67 6.56
N THR A 65 -8.03 4.55 6.39
CA THR A 65 -9.23 4.31 5.58
C THR A 65 -9.15 5.09 4.27
N PHE A 66 -9.01 4.36 3.17
CA PHE A 66 -8.81 4.95 1.85
C PHE A 66 -10.11 5.47 1.23
N ALA A 67 -9.96 6.46 0.36
CA ALA A 67 -11.04 7.00 -0.45
C ALA A 67 -11.54 5.95 -1.45
N MET A 68 -12.86 5.81 -1.49
CA MET A 68 -13.60 4.95 -2.40
C MET A 68 -14.41 5.85 -3.35
N PRO A 69 -13.81 6.37 -4.43
CA PRO A 69 -14.41 7.45 -5.24
C PRO A 69 -15.76 7.07 -5.87
N ASN A 70 -15.94 5.79 -6.24
CA ASN A 70 -17.15 5.27 -6.89
C ASN A 70 -18.16 4.69 -5.91
N ASN A 71 -17.97 4.88 -4.60
CA ASN A 71 -18.89 4.38 -3.58
C ASN A 71 -19.63 5.55 -2.92
N GLN A 72 -20.95 5.43 -2.79
CA GLN A 72 -21.78 6.38 -2.05
C GLN A 72 -21.42 6.41 -0.55
N LYS A 73 -20.98 5.28 0.02
CA LYS A 73 -20.53 5.16 1.41
C LYS A 73 -19.01 5.34 1.55
N CYS A 74 -18.44 6.31 0.83
CA CYS A 74 -17.01 6.59 0.94
C CYS A 74 -16.68 7.23 2.30
N PRO A 75 -15.78 6.64 3.11
CA PRO A 75 -15.48 7.15 4.45
C PRO A 75 -14.85 8.56 4.39
N VAL A 76 -13.96 8.78 3.44
CA VAL A 76 -13.29 10.08 3.23
C VAL A 76 -14.30 11.17 2.87
N LYS A 77 -15.24 10.89 1.96
CA LYS A 77 -16.29 11.86 1.58
C LYS A 77 -17.21 12.15 2.76
N ALA A 78 -17.64 11.12 3.50
CA ALA A 78 -18.50 11.29 4.66
C ALA A 78 -17.86 12.17 5.74
N TYR A 79 -16.56 11.97 6.01
CA TYR A 79 -15.83 12.79 6.98
C TYR A 79 -15.67 14.25 6.53
N LYS A 80 -15.43 14.51 5.25
CA LYS A 80 -15.34 15.88 4.71
C LYS A 80 -16.64 16.66 4.95
N VAL A 81 -17.77 16.07 4.60
CA VAL A 81 -19.09 16.67 4.85
C VAL A 81 -19.30 16.94 6.33
N TYR A 82 -18.96 15.97 7.20
CA TYR A 82 -19.03 16.17 8.64
C TYR A 82 -18.15 17.34 9.12
N ALA A 83 -16.89 17.40 8.68
CA ALA A 83 -15.91 18.41 9.07
C ALA A 83 -16.20 19.82 8.51
N GLU A 84 -17.05 19.92 7.49
CA GLU A 84 -17.62 21.17 6.99
C GLU A 84 -18.83 21.61 7.83
N SER A 85 -19.61 20.65 8.35
CA SER A 85 -20.79 20.91 9.17
C SER A 85 -20.52 21.06 10.68
N ASP A 86 -19.29 20.80 11.14
CA ASP A 86 -18.96 20.84 12.58
C ASP A 86 -19.01 22.27 13.13
N PRO A 87 -19.95 22.60 14.03
CA PRO A 87 -20.11 23.97 14.56
C PRO A 87 -19.03 24.37 15.57
N ARG A 88 -18.11 23.48 15.93
CA ARG A 88 -16.97 23.78 16.81
C ARG A 88 -15.76 24.35 16.05
N LYS A 89 -15.91 24.55 14.74
CA LYS A 89 -14.89 25.06 13.85
C LYS A 89 -14.96 26.57 13.70
#